data_AF-A0A392UBU4-F1
#
_entry.id   AF-A0A392UBU4-F1
#
_cell.length_a   1.000
_cell.length_b   1.000
_cell.length_c   1.000
_cell.angle_alpha   90.00
_cell.angle_beta   90.00
_cell.angle_gamma   90.00
#
_symmetry.space_group_name_H-M   'P 1'
#
loop_
_entity.id
_entity.type
_entity.pdbx_description
1 polymer ?
#
loop_
_entity_poly.entity_id
_entity_poly.type
_entity_poly.pdbx_seq_one_letter_code
_entity_poly.pdbx_strand_id
1 'polypeptide(L)'
;AEAANRVILRGLRRKLDENKKKWVEELHNVLWAYRTTPHSTTGENPFRLAYRTEAVIPVEIGEPSRRTEQPLDEEMNDEAL
;
A
#
# COMPACT_ATOMS: atom_id res chain seq x y z
N ALA A 1 -3.40 3.89 16.32
CA ALA A 1 -3.31 4.66 15.05
C ALA A 1 -2.23 5.76 15.04
N GLU A 2 -1.80 6.29 16.19
CA GLU A 2 -0.90 7.46 16.26
C GLU A 2 0.46 7.29 15.54
N ALA A 3 1.09 6.12 15.68
CA ALA A 3 2.37 5.83 15.02
C ALA A 3 2.27 5.83 13.48
N ALA A 4 1.20 5.26 12.93
CA ALA A 4 0.94 5.26 11.49
C ALA A 4 0.73 6.69 10.96
N ASN A 5 -0.07 7.50 11.66
CA ASN A 5 -0.30 8.90 11.30
C ASN A 5 1.01 9.71 11.28
N ARG A 6 1.91 9.46 12.24
CA ARG A 6 3.24 10.10 12.24
C ARG A 6 4.07 9.75 11.00
N VAL A 7 4.03 8.50 10.55
CA VAL A 7 4.76 8.06 9.34
C VAL A 7 4.17 8.73 8.09
N ILE A 8 2.85 8.72 7.95
CA ILE A 8 2.14 9.31 6.80
C ILE A 8 2.40 10.82 6.72
N LEU A 9 2.28 11.53 7.84
CA LEU A 9 2.55 12.97 7.89
C LEU A 9 3.99 13.33 7.53
N ARG A 10 4.98 12.52 7.95
CA ARG A 10 6.38 12.73 7.54
C ARG A 10 6.57 12.53 6.03
N GLY A 11 5.98 11.49 5.46
CA GLY A 11 6.04 11.22 4.02
C GLY A 11 5.41 12.36 3.21
N LEU A 12 4.24 12.83 3.64
CA LEU A 12 3.53 13.96 3.03
C LEU A 12 4.32 15.26 3.06
N ARG A 13 4.91 15.63 4.21
CA ARG A 13 5.73 16.84 4.32
C ARG A 13 6.87 16.83 3.31
N ARG A 14 7.62 15.72 3.25
CA ARG A 14 8.73 15.56 2.31
C ARG A 14 8.29 15.74 0.84
N LYS A 15 7.14 15.18 0.47
CA LYS A 15 6.62 15.27 -0.90
C LYS A 15 6.02 16.63 -1.25
N LEU A 16 5.44 17.32 -0.27
CA LEU A 16 4.92 18.67 -0.46
C LEU A 16 6.02 19.73 -0.54
N ASP A 17 7.17 19.50 0.10
CA ASP A 17 8.34 20.36 -0.07
C ASP A 17 8.87 20.31 -1.53
N GLU A 18 8.81 19.13 -2.16
CA GLU A 18 9.18 18.89 -3.57
C GLU A 18 8.10 19.42 -4.55
N ASN A 19 6.81 19.24 -4.24
CA ASN A 19 5.67 19.53 -5.13
C ASN A 19 4.53 20.30 -4.41
N LYS A 20 4.78 21.58 -4.09
CA LYS A 20 3.92 22.47 -3.26
C LYS A 20 2.43 22.64 -3.66
N LYS A 21 1.95 22.03 -4.74
CA LYS A 21 0.58 22.19 -5.26
C LYS A 21 -0.18 20.88 -5.51
N LYS A 22 0.41 19.71 -5.22
CA LYS A 22 -0.13 18.40 -5.61
C LYS A 22 -0.52 17.50 -4.43
N TRP A 23 -1.06 18.07 -3.36
CA TRP A 23 -1.32 17.32 -2.12
C TRP A 23 -2.23 16.09 -2.30
N VAL A 24 -3.21 16.15 -3.20
CA VAL A 24 -4.13 15.03 -3.46
C VAL A 24 -3.38 13.85 -4.10
N GLU A 25 -2.57 14.12 -5.12
CA GLU A 25 -1.75 13.10 -5.80
C GLU A 25 -0.71 12.52 -4.83
N GLU A 26 -0.01 13.37 -4.09
CA GLU A 26 1.04 12.93 -3.15
C GLU A 26 0.45 12.17 -1.96
N LEU A 27 -0.77 12.49 -1.51
CA LEU A 27 -1.45 11.72 -0.47
C LEU A 27 -1.69 10.28 -0.90
N HIS A 28 -2.17 10.06 -2.12
CA HIS A 28 -2.35 8.72 -2.65
C HIS A 28 -1.02 7.96 -2.70
N ASN A 29 0.04 8.59 -3.21
CA ASN A 29 1.36 8.00 -3.31
C ASN A 29 1.94 7.62 -1.94
N VAL A 30 1.84 8.50 -0.95
CA VAL A 30 2.36 8.26 0.40
C VAL A 30 1.58 7.15 1.10
N LEU A 31 0.25 7.10 0.96
CA LEU A 31 -0.56 6.02 1.51
C LEU A 31 -0.25 4.69 0.83
N TRP A 32 -0.06 4.68 -0.48
CA TRP A 32 0.32 3.48 -1.23
C TRP A 32 1.68 2.94 -0.76
N ALA A 33 2.69 3.81 -0.67
CA ALA A 33 4.01 3.43 -0.17
C ALA A 33 3.94 2.89 1.26
N TYR A 34 3.18 3.53 2.14
CA TYR A 34 3.00 3.07 3.52
C TYR A 34 2.39 1.67 3.61
N ARG A 35 1.38 1.38 2.77
CA ARG A 35 0.67 0.10 2.76
C ARG A 35 1.47 -1.04 2.15
N THR A 36 2.31 -0.74 1.17
CA THR A 36 3.05 -1.76 0.38
C THR A 36 4.49 -1.99 0.83
N THR A 37 5.07 -1.06 1.60
CA THR A 37 6.44 -1.20 2.11
C THR A 37 6.48 -2.02 3.40
N PRO A 38 7.32 -3.07 3.48
CA PRO A 38 7.56 -3.81 4.71
C PRO A 38 8.05 -2.89 5.84
N HIS A 39 7.45 -3.01 7.02
CA HIS A 39 7.94 -2.27 8.19
C HIS A 39 9.18 -2.97 8.75
N SER A 40 10.21 -2.20 9.10
CA SER A 40 11.47 -2.74 9.63
C SER A 40 11.30 -3.55 10.94
N THR A 41 10.26 -3.26 11.71
CA THR A 41 9.97 -3.93 12.99
C THR A 41 9.26 -5.26 12.83
N THR A 42 8.36 -5.39 11.85
CA THR A 42 7.52 -6.59 11.67
C THR A 42 7.93 -7.42 10.47
N GLY A 43 8.76 -6.89 9.55
CA GLY A 43 9.07 -7.53 8.27
C GLY A 43 7.88 -7.58 7.29
N GLU A 44 6.69 -7.26 7.77
CA GLU A 44 5.43 -7.31 7.03
C GLU A 44 4.98 -5.89 6.62
N ASN A 45 4.28 -5.79 5.49
CA ASN A 45 3.62 -4.54 5.08
C ASN A 45 2.16 -4.49 5.57
N PRO A 46 1.59 -3.30 5.81
CA PRO A 46 0.23 -3.17 6.33
C PRO A 46 -0.85 -3.79 5.43
N PHE A 47 -0.65 -3.80 4.10
CA PHE A 47 -1.59 -4.42 3.17
C PHE A 47 -1.71 -5.92 3.43
N ARG A 48 -0.58 -6.61 3.57
CA ARG A 48 -0.54 -8.05 3.88
C ARG A 48 -1.12 -8.38 5.25
N LEU A 49 -0.96 -7.48 6.24
CA LEU A 49 -1.61 -7.67 7.53
C LEU A 49 -3.14 -7.55 7.46
N ALA A 50 -3.67 -6.69 6.59
CA ALA A 50 -5.10 -6.45 6.45
C ALA A 50 -5.80 -7.52 5.58
N TYR A 51 -5.21 -7.84 4.43
CA TYR A 51 -5.82 -8.70 3.42
C TYR A 51 -5.22 -10.10 3.35
N ARG A 52 -4.21 -10.39 4.19
CA ARG A 52 -3.44 -11.65 4.20
C ARG A 52 -2.80 -12.06 2.87
N THR A 53 -2.78 -11.16 1.89
CA THR A 53 -2.16 -11.34 0.58
C THR A 53 -1.19 -10.19 0.26
N GLU A 54 -0.31 -10.40 -0.70
CA GLU A 54 0.66 -9.40 -1.14
C GLU A 54 0.01 -8.37 -2.09
N ALA A 55 0.40 -7.10 -1.97
CA ALA A 55 -0.12 -6.03 -2.81
C ALA A 55 0.34 -6.17 -4.27
N VAL A 56 -0.58 -6.00 -5.23
CA VAL A 56 -0.25 -5.89 -6.66
C VAL A 56 0.19 -4.46 -6.96
N ILE A 57 1.36 -4.28 -7.58
CA ILE A 57 1.89 -2.95 -7.89
C ILE A 57 1.33 -2.44 -9.23
N PRO A 58 1.20 -1.12 -9.45
CA PRO A 58 0.60 -0.57 -10.67
C PRO A 58 1.21 -1.06 -12.00
N VAL A 59 2.51 -1.41 -12.00
CA VAL A 59 3.16 -1.98 -13.19
C VAL A 59 2.64 -3.37 -13.55
N GLU A 60 2.21 -4.17 -12.57
CA GLU A 60 1.59 -5.49 -12.77
C GLU A 60 0.12 -5.42 -13.24
N ILE A 61 -0.46 -4.22 -13.18
CA ILE A 61 -1.80 -3.91 -13.71
C ILE A 61 -1.70 -3.50 -15.18
N GLY A 62 -0.66 -2.74 -15.55
CA GLY A 62 -0.40 -2.33 -16.94
C GLY A 62 0.18 -3.45 -17.81
N GLU A 63 0.99 -4.31 -17.23
CA GLU A 63 1.50 -5.55 -17.84
C GLU A 63 1.04 -6.72 -16.98
N PRO A 64 0.22 -7.65 -17.49
CA PRO A 64 -0.28 -8.77 -16.69
C PRO A 64 0.91 -9.58 -16.14
N SER A 65 1.06 -9.53 -14.81
CA SER A 65 1.98 -10.37 -14.07
C SER A 65 1.31 -11.72 -13.79
N ARG A 66 2.10 -12.77 -13.50
CA ARG A 66 1.56 -14.08 -13.07
C ARG A 66 0.57 -13.97 -11.90
N ARG A 67 0.72 -12.92 -11.08
CA ARG A 67 -0.15 -12.58 -9.95
C ARG A 67 -1.53 -12.08 -10.36
N THR A 68 -1.63 -11.45 -11.53
CA THR A 68 -2.87 -10.91 -12.11
C THR A 68 -3.52 -11.94 -13.05
N GLU A 69 -2.74 -12.86 -13.61
CA GLU A 69 -3.21 -13.93 -14.51
C GLU A 69 -3.77 -15.15 -13.78
N GLN A 70 -3.32 -15.42 -12.55
CA GLN A 70 -3.89 -16.48 -11.71
C GLN A 70 -5.12 -15.95 -10.97
N PRO A 71 -6.27 -16.67 -11.01
CA PRO A 71 -7.40 -16.35 -10.15
C PRO A 71 -6.92 -16.29 -8.70
N LEU A 72 -7.21 -15.18 -8.02
CA LEU A 72 -7.12 -15.16 -6.56
C LEU A 72 -8.13 -16.19 -6.06
N ASP A 73 -7.75 -17.12 -5.21
CA ASP A 73 -8.70 -18.04 -4.57
C ASP A 73 -9.68 -17.19 -3.73
N GLU A 74 -10.80 -16.80 -4.34
CA GLU A 74 -11.84 -15.95 -3.74
C GLU A 74 -12.46 -16.60 -2.50
N GLU A 75 -12.35 -17.93 -2.35
CA GLU A 75 -12.84 -18.70 -1.21
C GLU A 75 -12.21 -18.32 0.14
N MET A 76 -11.04 -17.67 0.16
CA MET A 76 -10.41 -17.25 1.42
C MET A 76 -10.97 -15.97 2.05
N ASN A 77 -11.80 -15.20 1.32
CA ASN A 77 -12.31 -13.92 1.82
C ASN A 77 -13.74 -14.01 2.40
N ASP A 78 -14.46 -15.11 2.13
CA ASP A 78 -15.85 -15.30 2.58
C ASP A 78 -15.96 -16.08 3.92
N GLU A 79 -14.88 -16.67 4.43
CA GLU A 79 -14.88 -17.41 5.71
C GLU A 79 -14.48 -16.54 6.92
N ALA A 80 -14.85 -15.25 6.90
CA ALA A 80 -14.60 -14.31 8.00
C ALA A 80 -15.75 -13.31 8.25
N LEU A 81 -17.00 -13.77 8.13
CA LEU A 81 -18.20 -13.07 8.64
C LEU A 81 -18.87 -13.88 9.75
#